data_AF-A0A2K8NTJ7-F1
#
_entry.id   AF-A0A2K8NTJ7-F1
#
_cell.length_a   1.000
_cell.length_b   1.000
_cell.length_c   1.000
_cell.angle_alpha   90.00
_cell.angle_beta   90.00
_cell.angle_gamma   90.00
#
_symmetry.space_group_name_H-M   'P 1'
#
loop_
_entity.id
_entity.type
_entity.pdbx_description
1 polymer ?
#
loop_
_entity_poly.entity_id
_entity_poly.type
_entity_poly.pdbx_seq_one_letter_code
_entity_poly.pdbx_strand_id
1 'polypeptide(L)'
;MEKLNIKKNFRILCLLLKIETKNWFQGPMNLILGFGIALYIMVCWLVFKEGDPFLLVSGISVGVIRNGMFIYTRHHNEYRDSGMVNRLNQTSIPNYIRMLASLLFNLITTLGVSIVMFLVGITFFPDQRVLAAKANWAVVFTALTLVWLTSFVMGVFIFTFFKNSVISQMISILIYSTSTYFLGLGFPIDVILNPDYEWFGYILYAWPHRYAINLAQAGFANDTASGSILIIKDLVVNQERTISVNFGFDGKIWLAYLGAFLTIAFYGSLSIIKISNEIRFHRKNQYGLLVMTEESSKYVHQIKNAKNINELTNIYKARDEELRKMAFKTNQMTRQIRDEMRLLEANKKTKHKE
;
A
#
# COMPACT_ATOMS: atom_id res chain seq x y z
N MET A 1 -6.25 0.23 -31.40
CA MET A 1 -7.09 0.52 -30.22
C MET A 1 -8.12 -0.59 -30.10
N GLU A 2 -7.93 -1.49 -29.12
CA GLU A 2 -8.83 -2.62 -28.86
C GLU A 2 -10.21 -2.07 -28.47
N LYS A 3 -11.28 -2.41 -29.21
CA LYS A 3 -12.65 -2.03 -28.82
C LYS A 3 -12.89 -2.55 -27.41
N LEU A 4 -12.95 -1.63 -26.43
CA LEU A 4 -13.27 -1.90 -25.03
C LEU A 4 -14.60 -2.63 -24.99
N ASN A 5 -14.56 -3.96 -24.90
CA ASN A 5 -15.76 -4.77 -24.78
C ASN A 5 -16.21 -4.70 -23.32
N ILE A 6 -16.83 -3.58 -22.96
CA ILE A 6 -17.19 -3.18 -21.58
C ILE A 6 -17.91 -4.32 -20.85
N LYS A 7 -18.83 -5.01 -21.54
CA LYS A 7 -19.59 -6.14 -20.99
C LYS A 7 -18.69 -7.33 -20.61
N LYS A 8 -17.68 -7.63 -21.44
CA LYS A 8 -16.68 -8.67 -21.15
C LYS A 8 -15.81 -8.28 -19.95
N ASN A 9 -15.35 -7.03 -19.92
CA ASN A 9 -14.49 -6.51 -18.84
C ASN A 9 -15.22 -6.47 -17.50
N PHE A 10 -16.49 -6.08 -17.48
CA PHE A 10 -17.33 -6.11 -16.29
C PHE A 10 -17.56 -7.55 -15.79
N ARG A 11 -17.82 -8.49 -16.70
CA ARG A 11 -17.95 -9.91 -16.32
C ARG A 11 -16.66 -10.47 -15.71
N ILE A 12 -15.51 -10.10 -16.26
CA ILE A 12 -14.20 -10.47 -15.70
C ILE A 12 -14.01 -9.85 -14.31
N LEU A 13 -14.35 -8.57 -14.14
CA LEU A 13 -14.29 -7.88 -12.85
C LEU A 13 -15.15 -8.59 -11.79
N CYS A 14 -16.41 -8.89 -12.08
CA CYS A 14 -17.29 -9.61 -11.16
C CYS A 14 -16.76 -11.01 -10.81
N LEU A 15 -16.16 -11.71 -11.79
CA LEU A 15 -15.59 -13.02 -11.56
C LEU A 15 -14.36 -12.95 -10.65
N LEU A 16 -13.48 -11.96 -10.84
CA LEU A 16 -12.35 -11.70 -9.95
C LEU A 16 -12.81 -11.35 -8.53
N LEU A 17 -13.79 -10.44 -8.39
CA LEU A 17 -14.38 -10.11 -7.09
C LEU A 17 -14.97 -11.33 -6.39
N LYS A 18 -15.65 -12.21 -7.12
CA LYS A 18 -16.18 -13.47 -6.58
C LYS A 18 -15.07 -14.39 -6.09
N ILE A 19 -13.96 -14.50 -6.82
CA ILE A 19 -12.80 -15.29 -6.41
C ILE A 19 -12.18 -14.72 -5.13
N GLU A 20 -11.93 -13.41 -5.09
CA GLU A 20 -11.34 -12.74 -3.92
C GLU A 20 -12.24 -12.86 -2.69
N THR A 21 -13.55 -12.67 -2.86
CA THR A 21 -14.53 -12.83 -1.78
C THR A 21 -14.55 -14.26 -1.25
N LYS A 22 -14.57 -15.26 -2.14
CA LYS A 22 -14.54 -16.67 -1.72
C LYS A 22 -13.26 -16.99 -0.96
N ASN A 23 -12.10 -16.53 -1.44
CA ASN A 23 -10.83 -16.76 -0.78
C ASN A 23 -10.78 -16.09 0.60
N TRP A 24 -11.35 -14.89 0.73
CA TRP A 24 -11.39 -14.16 2.00
C TRP A 24 -12.24 -14.86 3.07
N PHE A 25 -13.44 -15.32 2.71
CA PHE A 25 -14.30 -16.07 3.65
C PHE A 25 -13.77 -17.47 3.95
N GLN A 26 -13.03 -18.09 3.04
CA GLN A 26 -12.38 -19.39 3.28
C GLN A 26 -11.13 -19.29 4.17
N GLY A 27 -10.56 -18.09 4.33
CA GLY A 27 -9.43 -17.83 5.22
C GLY A 27 -9.88 -17.36 6.61
N PRO A 28 -10.08 -18.26 7.60
CA PRO A 28 -10.56 -17.88 8.93
C PRO A 28 -9.64 -16.88 9.62
N MET A 29 -8.34 -16.95 9.34
CA MET A 29 -7.35 -16.02 9.86
C MET A 29 -7.60 -14.57 9.37
N ASN A 30 -8.05 -14.38 8.13
CA ASN A 30 -8.37 -13.04 7.62
C ASN A 30 -9.60 -12.45 8.30
N LEU A 31 -10.60 -13.28 8.62
CA LEU A 31 -11.78 -12.87 9.38
C LEU A 31 -11.44 -12.51 10.82
N ILE A 32 -10.71 -13.38 11.52
CA ILE A 32 -10.35 -13.16 12.93
C ILE A 32 -9.44 -11.93 13.07
N LEU A 33 -8.39 -11.84 12.24
CA LEU A 33 -7.48 -10.70 12.29
C LEU A 33 -8.18 -9.42 11.82
N GLY A 34 -8.97 -9.46 10.76
CA GLY A 34 -9.53 -8.25 10.16
C GLY A 34 -10.71 -7.67 10.90
N PHE A 35 -11.59 -8.56 11.37
CA PHE A 35 -12.83 -8.18 12.00
C PHE A 35 -12.76 -8.36 13.50
N GLY A 36 -12.42 -9.56 13.96
CA GLY A 36 -12.46 -9.92 15.38
C GLY A 36 -11.57 -9.05 16.26
N ILE A 37 -10.27 -9.00 15.96
CA ILE A 37 -9.32 -8.31 16.84
C ILE A 37 -9.46 -6.78 16.75
N ALA A 38 -9.73 -6.21 15.56
CA ALA A 38 -9.93 -4.76 15.43
C ALA A 38 -11.16 -4.29 16.22
N LEU A 39 -12.27 -5.03 16.11
CA LEU A 39 -13.49 -4.77 16.86
C LEU A 39 -13.28 -4.96 18.35
N TYR A 40 -12.62 -6.06 18.76
CA TYR A 40 -12.31 -6.33 20.17
C TYR A 40 -11.49 -5.20 20.80
N ILE A 41 -10.42 -4.74 20.13
CA ILE A 41 -9.57 -3.65 20.63
C ILE A 41 -10.39 -2.37 20.79
N MET A 42 -11.19 -2.00 19.78
CA MET A 42 -12.04 -0.80 19.85
C MET A 42 -13.02 -0.89 21.02
N VAL A 43 -13.73 -2.02 21.18
CA VAL A 43 -14.70 -2.21 22.26
C VAL A 43 -14.01 -2.14 23.62
N CYS A 44 -12.87 -2.80 23.79
CA CYS A 44 -12.11 -2.73 25.05
C CYS A 44 -11.77 -1.29 25.42
N TRP A 45 -11.25 -0.50 24.46
CA TRP A 45 -10.90 0.88 24.76
C TRP A 45 -12.11 1.78 25.00
N LEU A 46 -13.22 1.56 24.27
CA LEU A 46 -14.45 2.30 24.52
C LEU A 46 -14.94 2.04 25.94
N VAL A 47 -14.96 0.79 26.41
CA VAL A 47 -15.34 0.45 27.80
C VAL A 47 -14.48 1.18 28.84
N PHE A 48 -13.18 1.37 28.59
CA PHE A 48 -12.30 2.07 29.54
C PHE A 48 -12.38 3.60 29.47
N LYS A 49 -12.88 4.18 28.38
CA LYS A 49 -12.80 5.63 28.08
C LYS A 49 -14.03 6.09 27.28
N GLU A 50 -15.23 5.79 27.79
CA GLU A 50 -16.49 5.95 27.05
C GLU A 50 -16.73 7.38 26.54
N GLY A 51 -16.27 8.40 27.27
CA GLY A 51 -16.44 9.81 26.93
C GLY A 51 -15.36 10.43 26.02
N ASP A 52 -14.31 9.70 25.65
CA ASP A 52 -13.25 10.23 24.79
C ASP A 52 -13.77 10.43 23.35
N PRO A 53 -13.75 11.68 22.83
CA PRO A 53 -14.30 12.00 21.51
C PRO A 53 -13.49 11.40 20.36
N PHE A 54 -12.25 10.99 20.57
CA PHE A 54 -11.40 10.52 19.48
C PHE A 54 -11.52 9.01 19.26
N LEU A 55 -12.06 8.30 20.24
CA LEU A 55 -11.82 6.88 20.39
C LEU A 55 -12.53 6.02 19.35
N LEU A 56 -13.81 6.30 19.09
CA LEU A 56 -14.59 5.56 18.07
C LEU A 56 -13.97 5.70 16.68
N VAL A 57 -13.66 6.93 16.27
CA VAL A 57 -13.12 7.20 14.92
C VAL A 57 -11.68 6.74 14.78
N SER A 58 -10.88 6.80 15.85
CA SER A 58 -9.55 6.18 15.88
C SER A 58 -9.66 4.67 15.73
N GLY A 59 -10.62 4.04 16.42
CA GLY A 59 -10.88 2.60 16.32
C GLY A 59 -11.26 2.19 14.90
N ILE A 60 -12.20 2.90 14.27
CA ILE A 60 -12.58 2.69 12.87
C ILE A 60 -11.37 2.87 11.96
N SER A 61 -10.60 3.95 12.13
CA SER A 61 -9.41 4.22 11.32
C SER A 61 -8.36 3.12 11.44
N VAL A 62 -8.12 2.60 12.64
CA VAL A 62 -7.23 1.46 12.89
C VAL A 62 -7.78 0.19 12.24
N GLY A 63 -9.11 -0.03 12.28
CA GLY A 63 -9.78 -1.10 11.54
C GLY A 63 -9.59 -1.00 10.03
N VAL A 64 -9.67 0.22 9.48
CA VAL A 64 -9.39 0.52 8.07
C VAL A 64 -7.93 0.25 7.73
N ILE A 65 -6.97 0.67 8.57
CA ILE A 65 -5.54 0.37 8.35
C ILE A 65 -5.32 -1.15 8.33
N ARG A 66 -5.93 -1.87 9.27
CA ARG A 66 -5.75 -3.31 9.37
C ARG A 66 -6.27 -4.07 8.15
N ASN A 67 -7.48 -3.74 7.69
CA ASN A 67 -8.07 -4.41 6.53
C ASN A 67 -7.50 -3.86 5.21
N GLY A 68 -7.35 -2.54 5.12
CA GLY A 68 -6.94 -1.80 3.95
C GLY A 68 -5.48 -2.02 3.57
N MET A 69 -4.60 -2.16 4.56
CA MET A 69 -3.16 -2.35 4.36
C MET A 69 -2.70 -3.74 4.80
N PHE A 70 -2.86 -4.12 6.08
CA PHE A 70 -2.23 -5.34 6.60
C PHE A 70 -2.78 -6.62 5.95
N ILE A 71 -4.11 -6.81 5.97
CA ILE A 71 -4.74 -7.97 5.32
C ILE A 71 -4.58 -7.92 3.81
N TYR A 72 -4.71 -6.74 3.21
CA TYR A 72 -4.47 -6.56 1.80
C TYR A 72 -3.09 -7.07 1.36
N THR A 73 -2.04 -6.61 2.04
CA THR A 73 -0.67 -7.03 1.77
C THR A 73 -0.48 -8.53 2.02
N ARG A 74 -1.12 -9.07 3.07
CA ARG A 74 -1.08 -10.52 3.36
C ARG A 74 -1.69 -11.34 2.22
N HIS A 75 -2.89 -10.97 1.80
CA HIS A 75 -3.61 -11.63 0.72
C HIS A 75 -2.81 -11.63 -0.58
N HIS A 76 -2.19 -10.50 -0.92
CA HIS A 76 -1.37 -10.40 -2.13
C HIS A 76 -0.05 -11.17 -2.02
N ASN A 77 0.54 -11.25 -0.83
CA ASN A 77 1.69 -12.11 -0.58
C ASN A 77 1.33 -13.59 -0.73
N GLU A 78 0.19 -14.04 -0.20
CA GLU A 78 -0.32 -15.41 -0.37
C GLU A 78 -0.57 -15.72 -1.86
N TYR A 79 -1.09 -14.77 -2.64
CA TYR A 79 -1.22 -14.91 -4.10
C TYR A 79 0.11 -15.02 -4.83
N ARG A 80 1.14 -14.32 -4.36
CA ARG A 80 2.49 -14.43 -4.92
C ARG A 80 3.09 -15.80 -4.59
N ASP A 81 3.01 -16.21 -3.33
CA ASP A 81 3.63 -17.43 -2.82
C ASP A 81 2.95 -18.70 -3.37
N SER A 82 1.62 -18.66 -3.61
CA SER A 82 0.87 -19.75 -4.26
C SER A 82 1.03 -19.80 -5.79
N GLY A 83 1.74 -18.84 -6.39
CA GLY A 83 1.90 -18.73 -7.85
C GLY A 83 0.63 -18.25 -8.58
N MET A 84 -0.41 -17.81 -7.87
CA MET A 84 -1.63 -17.25 -8.46
C MET A 84 -1.34 -16.01 -9.31
N VAL A 85 -0.38 -15.17 -8.89
CA VAL A 85 0.10 -14.02 -9.69
C VAL A 85 0.61 -14.46 -11.07
N ASN A 86 1.37 -15.55 -11.13
CA ASN A 86 1.91 -16.08 -12.39
C ASN A 86 0.80 -16.65 -13.29
N ARG A 87 -0.15 -17.39 -12.70
CA ARG A 87 -1.32 -17.91 -13.43
C ARG A 87 -2.19 -16.79 -14.00
N LEU A 88 -2.45 -15.77 -13.19
CA LEU A 88 -3.17 -14.58 -13.66
C LEU A 88 -2.40 -13.91 -14.79
N ASN A 89 -1.08 -13.74 -14.70
CA ASN A 89 -0.25 -13.15 -15.76
C ASN A 89 -0.28 -13.91 -17.10
N GLN A 90 -0.57 -15.21 -17.08
CA GLN A 90 -0.75 -16.01 -18.30
C GLN A 90 -2.13 -15.82 -18.95
N THR A 91 -3.11 -15.26 -18.24
CA THR A 91 -4.43 -14.96 -18.80
C THR A 91 -4.42 -13.65 -19.60
N SER A 92 -5.30 -13.55 -20.59
CA SER A 92 -5.53 -12.34 -21.40
C SER A 92 -6.28 -11.22 -20.66
N ILE A 93 -6.33 -11.27 -19.32
CA ILE A 93 -6.99 -10.25 -18.50
C ILE A 93 -6.10 -9.00 -18.45
N PRO A 94 -6.60 -7.81 -18.83
CA PRO A 94 -5.85 -6.56 -18.70
C PRO A 94 -5.47 -6.24 -17.24
N ASN A 95 -4.24 -5.74 -17.03
CA ASN A 95 -3.72 -5.43 -15.69
C ASN A 95 -4.55 -4.38 -14.94
N TYR A 96 -5.13 -3.40 -15.63
CA TYR A 96 -5.97 -2.38 -15.00
C TYR A 96 -7.24 -2.98 -14.39
N ILE A 97 -7.82 -4.02 -14.99
CA ILE A 97 -9.01 -4.70 -14.45
C ILE A 97 -8.64 -5.46 -13.18
N ARG A 98 -7.46 -6.08 -13.14
CA ARG A 98 -6.97 -6.78 -11.93
C ARG A 98 -6.75 -5.80 -10.79
N MET A 99 -6.10 -4.67 -11.07
CA MET A 99 -5.89 -3.63 -10.07
C MET A 99 -7.21 -3.01 -9.60
N LEU A 100 -8.18 -2.81 -10.50
CA LEU A 100 -9.51 -2.34 -10.16
C LEU A 100 -10.29 -3.36 -9.30
N ALA A 101 -10.21 -4.65 -9.62
CA ALA A 101 -10.82 -5.72 -8.82
C ALA A 101 -10.29 -5.71 -7.38
N SER A 102 -8.95 -5.70 -7.26
CA SER A 102 -8.22 -5.65 -5.98
C SER A 102 -8.57 -4.39 -5.16
N LEU A 103 -8.66 -3.23 -5.82
CA LEU A 103 -9.07 -1.97 -5.19
C LEU A 103 -10.52 -2.02 -4.69
N LEU A 104 -11.45 -2.49 -5.52
CA LEU A 104 -12.87 -2.59 -5.16
C LEU A 104 -13.10 -3.60 -4.05
N PHE A 105 -12.41 -4.74 -4.09
CA PHE A 105 -12.49 -5.74 -3.03
C PHE A 105 -11.98 -5.21 -1.69
N ASN A 106 -10.85 -4.49 -1.72
CA ASN A 106 -10.33 -3.81 -0.55
C ASN A 106 -11.32 -2.76 0.00
N LEU A 107 -11.93 -1.95 -0.88
CA LEU A 107 -12.95 -0.98 -0.49
C LEU A 107 -14.17 -1.65 0.17
N ILE A 108 -14.71 -2.71 -0.43
CA ILE A 108 -15.88 -3.42 0.10
C ILE A 108 -15.59 -4.02 1.48
N THR A 109 -14.45 -4.68 1.65
CA THR A 109 -14.09 -5.33 2.92
C THR A 109 -13.82 -4.32 4.03
N THR A 110 -13.08 -3.25 3.73
CA THR A 110 -12.80 -2.16 4.68
C THR A 110 -14.06 -1.40 5.06
N LEU A 111 -14.91 -1.05 4.10
CA LEU A 111 -16.18 -0.37 4.35
C LEU A 111 -17.10 -1.24 5.21
N GLY A 112 -17.17 -2.55 4.92
CA GLY A 112 -17.93 -3.49 5.73
C GLY A 112 -17.48 -3.52 7.20
N VAL A 113 -16.16 -3.57 7.45
CA VAL A 113 -15.60 -3.51 8.81
C VAL A 113 -15.92 -2.18 9.49
N SER A 114 -15.71 -1.06 8.80
CA SER A 114 -15.98 0.28 9.32
C SER A 114 -17.45 0.46 9.71
N ILE A 115 -18.39 -0.02 8.89
CA ILE A 115 -19.82 0.03 9.21
C ILE A 115 -20.11 -0.77 10.47
N VAL A 116 -19.60 -2.00 10.58
CA VAL A 116 -19.90 -2.81 11.76
C VAL A 116 -19.28 -2.20 13.02
N MET A 117 -18.05 -1.73 12.97
CA MET A 117 -17.40 -1.04 14.09
C MET A 117 -18.19 0.20 14.52
N PHE A 118 -18.65 0.99 13.55
CA PHE A 118 -19.48 2.16 13.83
C PHE A 118 -20.82 1.78 14.48
N LEU A 119 -21.53 0.79 13.94
CA LEU A 119 -22.80 0.31 14.49
C LEU A 119 -22.65 -0.20 15.92
N VAL A 120 -21.60 -0.98 16.20
CA VAL A 120 -21.29 -1.46 17.55
C VAL A 120 -21.00 -0.28 18.48
N GLY A 121 -20.16 0.67 18.06
CA GLY A 121 -19.85 1.87 18.84
C GLY A 121 -21.09 2.68 19.25
N ILE A 122 -21.97 2.97 18.29
CA ILE A 122 -23.19 3.77 18.53
C ILE A 122 -24.27 2.99 19.30
N THR A 123 -24.37 1.67 19.10
CA THR A 123 -25.40 0.86 19.76
C THR A 123 -25.12 0.69 21.25
N PHE A 124 -23.87 0.38 21.60
CA PHE A 124 -23.49 0.02 22.96
C PHE A 124 -23.00 1.19 23.81
N PHE A 125 -22.51 2.29 23.21
CA PHE A 125 -21.93 3.41 23.98
C PHE A 125 -22.74 4.70 23.79
N PRO A 126 -23.53 5.14 24.81
CA PRO A 126 -24.42 6.29 24.69
C PRO A 126 -23.69 7.61 24.49
N ASP A 127 -22.54 7.82 25.12
CA ASP A 127 -21.75 9.06 25.02
C ASP A 127 -21.26 9.29 23.59
N GLN A 128 -20.88 8.21 22.90
CA GLN A 128 -20.49 8.25 21.49
C GLN A 128 -21.66 8.63 20.58
N ARG A 129 -22.92 8.36 20.95
CA ARG A 129 -24.10 8.83 20.21
C ARG A 129 -24.26 10.34 20.30
N VAL A 130 -24.02 10.90 21.48
CA VAL A 130 -24.11 12.35 21.71
C VAL A 130 -23.04 13.08 20.90
N LEU A 131 -21.83 12.53 20.87
CA LEU A 131 -20.73 13.04 20.05
C LEU A 131 -21.03 12.92 18.55
N ALA A 132 -21.54 11.76 18.10
CA ALA A 132 -21.94 11.52 16.72
C ALA A 132 -23.01 12.50 16.22
N ALA A 133 -23.91 12.96 17.08
CA ALA A 133 -24.92 13.97 16.72
C ALA A 133 -24.31 15.36 16.44
N LYS A 134 -23.14 15.67 17.03
CA LYS A 134 -22.43 16.95 16.86
C LYS A 134 -21.32 16.88 15.80
N ALA A 135 -20.99 15.68 15.33
CA ALA A 135 -19.91 15.45 14.39
C ALA A 135 -20.13 16.15 13.03
N ASN A 136 -19.05 16.67 12.45
CA ASN A 136 -19.03 17.12 11.06
C ASN A 136 -18.84 15.91 10.13
N TRP A 137 -19.95 15.27 9.78
CA TRP A 137 -19.94 14.07 8.94
C TRP A 137 -19.26 14.26 7.59
N ALA A 138 -19.35 15.44 6.98
CA ALA A 138 -18.68 15.71 5.72
C ALA A 138 -17.15 15.53 5.86
N VAL A 139 -16.55 16.10 6.92
CA VAL A 139 -15.12 15.94 7.21
C VAL A 139 -14.78 14.52 7.63
N VAL A 140 -15.63 13.85 8.42
CA VAL A 140 -15.40 12.46 8.85
C VAL A 140 -15.37 11.52 7.64
N PHE A 141 -16.35 11.61 6.73
CA PHE A 141 -16.40 10.73 5.55
C PHE A 141 -15.24 10.95 4.59
N THR A 142 -14.89 12.21 4.32
CA THR A 142 -13.73 12.52 3.46
C THR A 142 -12.44 12.04 4.11
N ALA A 143 -12.27 12.25 5.42
CA ALA A 143 -11.10 11.81 6.16
C ALA A 143 -10.98 10.28 6.19
N LEU A 144 -12.05 9.54 6.49
CA LEU A 144 -12.04 8.06 6.44
C LEU A 144 -11.75 7.53 5.04
N THR A 145 -12.22 8.21 3.99
CA THR A 145 -11.87 7.88 2.61
C THR A 145 -10.38 8.08 2.34
N LEU A 146 -9.79 9.15 2.88
CA LEU A 146 -8.33 9.38 2.80
C LEU A 146 -7.57 8.33 3.62
N VAL A 147 -8.03 7.94 4.81
CA VAL A 147 -7.42 6.85 5.60
C VAL A 147 -7.42 5.55 4.80
N TRP A 148 -8.53 5.21 4.15
CA TRP A 148 -8.63 4.05 3.27
C TRP A 148 -7.65 4.16 2.09
N LEU A 149 -7.65 5.28 1.38
CA LEU A 149 -6.80 5.46 0.20
C LEU A 149 -5.30 5.40 0.56
N THR A 150 -4.89 6.05 1.66
CA THR A 150 -3.53 5.95 2.20
C THR A 150 -3.18 4.51 2.56
N SER A 151 -4.10 3.78 3.20
CA SER A 151 -3.89 2.37 3.57
C SER A 151 -3.73 1.47 2.35
N PHE A 152 -4.56 1.65 1.33
CA PHE A 152 -4.48 0.91 0.07
C PHE A 152 -3.15 1.18 -0.65
N VAL A 153 -2.78 2.46 -0.82
CA VAL A 153 -1.54 2.85 -1.49
C VAL A 153 -0.31 2.35 -0.72
N MET A 154 -0.31 2.43 0.61
CA MET A 154 0.73 1.83 1.45
C MET A 154 0.79 0.31 1.29
N GLY A 155 -0.35 -0.37 1.22
CA GLY A 155 -0.42 -1.81 1.00
C GLY A 155 0.20 -2.22 -0.35
N VAL A 156 -0.11 -1.47 -1.41
CA VAL A 156 0.48 -1.65 -2.75
C VAL A 156 1.98 -1.36 -2.74
N PHE A 157 2.41 -0.28 -2.06
CA PHE A 157 3.82 0.07 -1.92
C PHE A 157 4.60 -1.05 -1.25
N ILE A 158 4.14 -1.55 -0.11
CA ILE A 158 4.78 -2.64 0.62
C ILE A 158 4.87 -3.90 -0.24
N PHE A 159 3.76 -4.29 -0.88
CA PHE A 159 3.72 -5.48 -1.74
C PHE A 159 4.69 -5.38 -2.94
N THR A 160 4.79 -4.19 -3.54
CA THR A 160 5.63 -3.96 -4.72
C THR A 160 7.12 -3.92 -4.33
N PHE A 161 7.45 -3.29 -3.20
CA PHE A 161 8.84 -3.10 -2.79
C PHE A 161 9.45 -4.32 -2.10
N PHE A 162 8.68 -5.03 -1.28
CA PHE A 162 9.16 -6.15 -0.48
C PHE A 162 8.66 -7.48 -1.05
N LYS A 163 9.55 -8.16 -1.79
CA LYS A 163 9.24 -9.45 -2.42
C LYS A 163 9.22 -10.64 -1.43
N ASN A 164 9.84 -10.48 -0.25
CA ASN A 164 9.75 -11.47 0.81
C ASN A 164 8.45 -11.25 1.61
N SER A 165 7.60 -12.28 1.70
CA SER A 165 6.31 -12.20 2.38
C SER A 165 6.45 -11.93 3.88
N VAL A 166 7.46 -12.50 4.54
CA VAL A 166 7.73 -12.27 5.97
C VAL A 166 8.09 -10.81 6.24
N ILE A 167 9.06 -10.26 5.50
CA ILE A 167 9.50 -8.86 5.68
C ILE A 167 8.35 -7.89 5.38
N SER A 168 7.59 -8.16 4.32
CA SER A 168 6.42 -7.38 3.97
C SER A 168 5.38 -7.37 5.10
N GLN A 169 5.11 -8.51 5.73
CA GLN A 169 4.21 -8.59 6.88
C GLN A 169 4.75 -7.90 8.13
N MET A 170 6.06 -8.00 8.41
CA MET A 170 6.71 -7.30 9.51
C MET A 170 6.60 -5.78 9.38
N ILE A 171 6.73 -5.24 8.17
CA ILE A 171 6.57 -3.80 7.92
C ILE A 171 5.10 -3.40 8.07
N SER A 172 4.16 -4.18 7.52
CA SER A 172 2.73 -3.90 7.65
C SER A 172 2.27 -3.93 9.12
N ILE A 173 2.76 -4.87 9.93
CA ILE A 173 2.39 -4.95 11.35
C ILE A 173 3.04 -3.85 12.18
N LEU A 174 4.28 -3.46 11.85
CA LEU A 174 4.93 -2.30 12.48
C LEU A 174 4.10 -1.05 12.24
N ILE A 175 3.67 -0.83 10.99
CA ILE A 175 2.89 0.37 10.65
C ILE A 175 1.52 0.36 11.32
N TYR A 176 0.85 -0.80 11.33
CA TYR A 176 -0.41 -0.97 12.03
C TYR A 176 -0.26 -0.69 13.54
N SER A 177 0.78 -1.21 14.18
CA SER A 177 0.99 -1.08 15.62
C SER A 177 1.28 0.36 16.02
N THR A 178 2.20 1.03 15.33
CA THR A 178 2.51 2.44 15.59
C THR A 178 1.29 3.34 15.36
N SER A 179 0.52 3.11 14.29
CA SER A 179 -0.73 3.84 14.07
C SER A 179 -1.77 3.57 15.17
N THR A 180 -1.85 2.34 15.68
CA THR A 180 -2.78 1.98 16.76
C THR A 180 -2.42 2.70 18.07
N TYR A 181 -1.14 2.74 18.43
CA TYR A 181 -0.72 3.32 19.70
C TYR A 181 -0.58 4.84 19.64
N PHE A 182 -0.03 5.40 18.56
CA PHE A 182 0.40 6.81 18.50
C PHE A 182 -0.51 7.73 17.69
N LEU A 183 -1.66 7.26 17.22
CA LEU A 183 -2.65 8.11 16.54
C LEU A 183 -4.01 8.08 17.26
N GLY A 184 -4.01 8.06 18.60
CA GLY A 184 -5.20 8.37 19.41
C GLY A 184 -6.09 7.21 19.84
N LEU A 185 -5.76 5.94 19.53
CA LEU A 185 -6.48 4.79 20.08
C LEU A 185 -5.83 4.26 21.37
N GLY A 186 -4.55 3.88 21.32
CA GLY A 186 -3.83 3.39 22.50
C GLY A 186 -3.53 4.49 23.50
N PHE A 187 -2.74 5.47 23.08
CA PHE A 187 -2.46 6.66 23.88
C PHE A 187 -3.45 7.78 23.54
N PRO A 188 -4.02 8.48 24.54
CA PRO A 188 -4.83 9.67 24.32
C PRO A 188 -4.10 10.71 23.47
N ILE A 189 -4.79 11.32 22.50
CA ILE A 189 -4.16 12.23 21.54
C ILE A 189 -3.65 13.52 22.19
N ASP A 190 -4.28 13.94 23.28
CA ASP A 190 -3.88 15.10 24.10
C ASP A 190 -2.54 14.88 24.81
N VAL A 191 -2.26 13.64 25.22
CA VAL A 191 -0.95 13.25 25.78
C VAL A 191 0.12 13.23 24.69
N ILE A 192 -0.22 12.71 23.50
CA ILE A 192 0.71 12.59 22.37
C ILE A 192 1.13 13.95 21.83
N LEU A 193 0.18 14.88 21.72
CA LEU A 193 0.39 16.23 21.19
C LEU A 193 0.60 17.27 22.31
N ASN A 194 0.99 16.81 23.50
CA ASN A 194 1.31 17.68 24.61
C ASN A 194 2.52 18.57 24.26
N PRO A 195 2.47 19.89 24.50
CA PRO A 195 3.60 20.80 24.32
C PRO A 195 4.88 20.40 25.07
N ASP A 196 4.81 19.57 26.12
CA ASP A 196 6.03 19.07 26.79
C ASP A 196 6.83 18.07 25.91
N TYR A 197 6.20 17.47 24.89
CA TYR A 197 6.78 16.42 24.04
C TYR A 197 6.71 16.77 22.53
N GLU A 198 6.98 18.02 22.16
CA GLU A 198 6.89 18.49 20.75
C GLU A 198 7.69 17.63 19.76
N TRP A 199 8.84 17.10 20.17
CA TRP A 199 9.69 16.23 19.34
C TRP A 199 8.94 15.01 18.82
N PHE A 200 8.05 14.44 19.63
CA PHE A 200 7.24 13.27 19.27
C PHE A 200 6.18 13.67 18.23
N GLY A 201 5.60 14.86 18.41
CA GLY A 201 4.79 15.53 17.41
C GLY A 201 5.53 15.70 16.08
N TYR A 202 6.82 16.05 16.06
CA TYR A 202 7.55 16.17 14.79
C TYR A 202 7.72 14.82 14.06
N ILE A 203 8.05 13.76 14.78
CA ILE A 203 8.21 12.41 14.21
C ILE A 203 6.89 11.93 13.58
N LEU A 204 5.77 12.20 14.23
CA LEU A 204 4.47 11.77 13.72
C LEU A 204 4.11 12.45 12.39
N TYR A 205 4.69 13.59 12.01
CA TYR A 205 4.41 14.23 10.71
C TYR A 205 4.95 13.41 9.54
N ALA A 206 5.99 12.60 9.77
CA ALA A 206 6.48 11.66 8.78
C ALA A 206 5.56 10.42 8.65
N TRP A 207 4.62 10.22 9.57
CA TRP A 207 3.78 9.05 9.61
C TRP A 207 2.64 9.14 8.58
N PRO A 208 2.50 8.17 7.65
CA PRO A 208 1.62 8.30 6.48
C PRO A 208 0.15 8.49 6.84
N HIS A 209 -0.32 7.82 7.90
CA HIS A 209 -1.72 7.86 8.30
C HIS A 209 -2.09 9.05 9.19
N ARG A 210 -1.12 9.82 9.70
CA ARG A 210 -1.38 10.90 10.67
C ARG A 210 -2.41 11.90 10.16
N TYR A 211 -2.17 12.46 8.97
CA TYR A 211 -2.98 13.56 8.45
C TYR A 211 -4.46 13.16 8.30
N ALA A 212 -4.71 11.98 7.76
CA ALA A 212 -6.06 11.49 7.53
C ALA A 212 -6.77 11.09 8.83
N ILE A 213 -6.06 10.49 9.79
CA ILE A 213 -6.64 10.13 11.10
C ILE A 213 -6.95 11.38 11.93
N ASN A 214 -6.03 12.34 11.99
CA ASN A 214 -6.24 13.58 12.73
C ASN A 214 -7.42 14.38 12.16
N LEU A 215 -7.61 14.38 10.83
CA LEU A 215 -8.80 14.95 10.20
C LEU A 215 -10.09 14.25 10.64
N ALA A 216 -10.08 12.91 10.70
CA ALA A 216 -11.25 12.13 11.09
C ALA A 216 -11.60 12.37 12.57
N GLN A 217 -10.59 12.39 13.44
CA GLN A 217 -10.72 12.71 14.87
C GLN A 217 -11.28 14.11 15.10
N ALA A 218 -10.68 15.11 14.45
CA ALA A 218 -11.12 16.50 14.52
C ALA A 218 -12.56 16.68 14.00
N GLY A 219 -12.90 16.05 12.86
CA GLY A 219 -14.24 16.09 12.29
C GLY A 219 -15.30 15.43 13.17
N PHE A 220 -14.94 14.44 13.97
CA PHE A 220 -15.88 13.76 14.87
C PHE A 220 -16.05 14.47 16.20
N ALA A 221 -14.97 14.95 16.80
CA ALA A 221 -15.01 15.75 18.03
C ALA A 221 -15.72 17.10 17.81
N ASN A 222 -15.50 17.72 16.64
CA ASN A 222 -16.15 18.93 16.13
C ASN A 222 -16.53 19.98 17.19
N ASP A 223 -15.51 20.64 17.74
CA ASP A 223 -15.72 21.79 18.60
C ASP A 223 -16.02 23.04 17.76
N THR A 224 -17.30 23.44 17.71
CA THR A 224 -17.72 24.63 16.97
C THR A 224 -17.36 25.94 17.68
N ALA A 225 -17.03 25.89 18.98
CA ALA A 225 -16.75 27.09 19.79
C ALA A 225 -15.30 27.58 19.64
N SER A 226 -14.38 26.70 19.28
CA SER A 226 -12.94 26.99 19.15
C SER A 226 -12.55 27.71 17.85
N GLY A 227 -13.50 27.96 16.93
CA GLY A 227 -13.29 28.69 15.67
C GLY A 227 -12.55 27.91 14.58
N SER A 228 -12.06 26.70 14.88
CA SER A 228 -11.47 25.76 13.92
C SER A 228 -11.71 24.32 14.35
N ILE A 229 -12.12 23.48 13.41
CA ILE A 229 -12.34 22.03 13.61
C ILE A 229 -11.06 21.33 14.11
N LEU A 230 -9.87 21.86 13.78
CA LEU A 230 -8.57 21.28 14.13
C LEU A 230 -8.02 21.75 15.48
N ILE A 231 -8.77 22.56 16.22
CA ILE A 231 -8.43 22.98 17.57
C ILE A 231 -9.61 22.64 18.46
N ILE A 232 -9.37 21.85 19.49
CA ILE A 232 -10.39 21.51 20.49
C ILE A 232 -10.01 22.24 21.76
N LYS A 233 -10.89 23.09 22.28
CA LYS A 233 -10.64 23.85 23.50
C LYS A 233 -11.60 23.39 24.59
N ASP A 234 -11.03 22.99 25.72
CA ASP A 234 -11.77 22.72 26.96
C ASP A 234 -12.99 21.81 26.78
N LEU A 235 -12.87 20.79 25.93
CA LEU A 235 -13.94 19.82 25.76
C LEU A 235 -14.05 19.00 27.05
N VAL A 236 -15.15 19.17 27.77
CA VAL A 236 -15.41 18.44 29.02
C VAL A 236 -15.71 16.98 28.66
N VAL A 237 -14.78 16.10 29.00
CA VAL A 237 -14.90 14.65 28.92
C VAL A 237 -15.13 14.12 30.34
N ASN A 238 -16.30 13.50 30.56
CA ASN A 238 -16.71 12.90 31.82
C ASN A 238 -16.51 13.80 33.06
N GLN A 239 -17.35 14.84 33.26
CA GLN A 239 -17.50 15.70 34.47
C GLN A 239 -16.24 16.21 35.24
N GLU A 240 -15.01 15.79 34.91
CA GLU A 240 -13.80 15.94 35.71
C GLU A 240 -12.56 16.26 34.85
N ARG A 241 -12.57 16.02 33.53
CA ARG A 241 -11.42 16.29 32.65
C ARG A 241 -11.79 17.19 31.47
N THR A 242 -11.09 18.29 31.31
CA THR A 242 -11.11 19.11 30.08
C THR A 242 -10.00 18.66 29.15
N ILE A 243 -10.34 18.49 27.87
CA ILE A 243 -9.38 18.12 26.82
C ILE A 243 -9.16 19.32 25.90
N SER A 244 -7.91 19.74 25.79
CA SER A 244 -7.47 20.75 24.82
C SER A 244 -6.45 20.12 23.86
N VAL A 245 -6.76 20.10 22.57
CA VAL A 245 -5.90 19.47 21.54
C VAL A 245 -5.72 20.43 20.38
N ASN A 246 -4.46 20.71 20.04
CA ASN A 246 -4.10 21.32 18.77
C ASN A 246 -3.46 20.26 17.88
N PHE A 247 -4.11 19.92 16.77
CA PHE A 247 -3.60 18.91 15.84
C PHE A 247 -2.32 19.33 15.08
N GLY A 248 -1.86 20.58 15.29
CA GLY A 248 -0.58 21.10 14.82
C GLY A 248 -0.62 21.80 13.45
N PHE A 249 -1.82 22.03 12.93
CA PHE A 249 -2.05 22.62 11.60
C PHE A 249 -2.43 24.11 11.64
N ASP A 250 -2.13 24.81 12.74
CA ASP A 250 -2.46 26.24 12.90
C ASP A 250 -3.95 26.55 12.65
N GLY A 251 -4.83 25.60 12.99
CA GLY A 251 -6.27 25.69 12.73
C GLY A 251 -6.69 25.64 11.25
N LYS A 252 -5.76 25.46 10.31
CA LYS A 252 -6.03 25.47 8.86
C LYS A 252 -6.34 24.07 8.35
N ILE A 253 -7.62 23.78 8.14
CA ILE A 253 -8.11 22.47 7.68
C ILE A 253 -7.45 22.00 6.37
N TRP A 254 -7.22 22.94 5.43
CA TRP A 254 -6.63 22.62 4.13
C TRP A 254 -5.20 22.07 4.22
N LEU A 255 -4.42 22.42 5.25
CA LEU A 255 -3.06 21.90 5.43
C LEU A 255 -3.07 20.40 5.72
N ALA A 256 -4.03 19.94 6.53
CA ALA A 256 -4.17 18.52 6.83
C ALA A 256 -4.62 17.73 5.59
N TYR A 257 -5.52 18.29 4.77
CA TYR A 257 -5.88 17.69 3.48
C TYR A 257 -4.70 17.64 2.53
N LEU A 258 -3.93 18.73 2.41
CA LEU A 258 -2.73 18.77 1.57
C LEU A 258 -1.71 17.71 2.01
N GLY A 259 -1.46 17.57 3.31
CA GLY A 259 -0.57 16.52 3.84
C GLY A 259 -1.04 15.10 3.50
N ALA A 260 -2.35 14.83 3.61
CA ALA A 260 -2.93 13.56 3.21
C ALA A 260 -2.79 13.31 1.70
N PHE A 261 -3.06 14.31 0.86
CA PHE A 261 -2.89 14.17 -0.60
C PHE A 261 -1.42 13.99 -1.01
N LEU A 262 -0.49 14.72 -0.39
CA LEU A 262 0.94 14.59 -0.66
C LEU A 262 1.47 13.21 -0.29
N THR A 263 1.06 12.66 0.86
CA THR A 263 1.44 11.29 1.25
C THR A 263 0.91 10.25 0.28
N ILE A 264 -0.36 10.34 -0.13
CA ILE A 264 -0.96 9.46 -1.14
C ILE A 264 -0.22 9.57 -2.47
N ALA A 265 0.04 10.79 -2.95
CA ALA A 265 0.73 11.04 -4.21
C ALA A 265 2.18 10.51 -4.19
N PHE A 266 2.87 10.68 -3.06
CA PHE A 266 4.24 10.20 -2.88
C PHE A 266 4.33 8.68 -2.97
N TYR A 267 3.60 7.94 -2.13
CA TYR A 267 3.65 6.47 -2.16
C TYR A 267 3.03 5.88 -3.43
N GLY A 268 2.00 6.53 -3.99
CA GLY A 268 1.35 6.13 -5.22
C GLY A 268 2.29 6.25 -6.43
N SER A 269 2.95 7.40 -6.58
CA SER A 269 3.91 7.64 -7.67
C SER A 269 5.09 6.67 -7.61
N LEU A 270 5.69 6.45 -6.44
CA LEU A 270 6.77 5.46 -6.26
C LEU A 270 6.36 4.05 -6.68
N SER A 271 5.15 3.63 -6.31
CA SER A 271 4.60 2.32 -6.67
C SER A 271 4.38 2.20 -8.19
N ILE A 272 3.79 3.22 -8.81
CA ILE A 272 3.53 3.25 -10.26
C ILE A 272 4.84 3.22 -11.05
N ILE A 273 5.84 4.01 -10.65
CA ILE A 273 7.16 4.04 -11.29
C ILE A 273 7.80 2.66 -11.26
N LYS A 274 7.80 2.01 -10.09
CA LYS A 274 8.38 0.67 -9.93
C LYS A 274 7.67 -0.39 -10.77
N ILE A 275 6.33 -0.44 -10.74
CA ILE A 275 5.53 -1.37 -11.54
C ILE A 275 5.77 -1.15 -13.04
N SER A 276 5.81 0.11 -13.47
CA SER A 276 6.06 0.46 -14.88
C SER A 276 7.45 0.01 -15.34
N ASN A 277 8.47 0.15 -14.49
CA ASN A 277 9.82 -0.29 -14.78
C ASN A 277 9.92 -1.82 -14.85
N GLU A 278 9.27 -2.56 -13.94
CA GLU A 278 9.22 -4.03 -13.98
C GLU A 278 8.54 -4.53 -15.27
N ILE A 279 7.43 -3.92 -15.68
CA ILE A 279 6.71 -4.29 -16.92
C ILE A 279 7.60 -4.03 -18.16
N ARG A 280 8.29 -2.88 -18.20
CA ARG A 280 9.20 -2.54 -19.31
C ARG A 280 10.37 -3.52 -19.38
N PHE A 281 10.95 -3.88 -18.25
CA PHE A 281 12.06 -4.84 -18.16
C PHE A 281 11.64 -6.23 -18.66
N HIS A 282 10.48 -6.73 -18.22
CA HIS A 282 9.98 -8.04 -18.67
C HIS A 282 9.65 -8.08 -20.17
N ARG A 283 9.06 -7.02 -20.72
CA ARG A 283 8.84 -6.92 -22.17
C ARG A 283 10.15 -6.94 -22.95
N LYS A 284 11.17 -6.21 -22.49
CA LYS A 284 12.49 -6.18 -23.15
C LYS A 284 13.18 -7.55 -23.11
N ASN A 285 13.12 -8.26 -21.99
CA ASN A 285 13.70 -9.59 -21.86
C ASN A 285 12.97 -10.65 -22.70
N GLN A 286 11.63 -10.61 -22.78
CA GLN A 286 10.89 -11.53 -23.64
C GLN A 286 11.20 -11.32 -25.13
N TYR A 287 11.36 -10.07 -25.57
CA TYR A 287 11.85 -9.77 -26.91
C TYR A 287 13.28 -10.31 -27.13
N GLY A 288 14.18 -10.15 -26.16
CA GLY A 288 15.52 -10.71 -26.24
C GLY A 288 15.53 -12.24 -26.35
N LEU A 289 14.66 -12.92 -25.60
CA LEU A 289 14.53 -14.37 -25.63
C LEU A 289 13.96 -14.86 -26.98
N LEU A 290 12.95 -14.16 -27.51
CA LEU A 290 12.36 -14.42 -28.83
C LEU A 290 13.40 -14.33 -29.95
N VAL A 291 14.18 -13.25 -29.95
CA VAL A 291 15.28 -13.03 -30.92
C VAL A 291 16.31 -14.15 -30.83
N MET A 292 16.72 -14.54 -29.62
CA MET A 292 17.65 -15.67 -29.43
C MET A 292 17.10 -17.01 -29.91
N THR A 293 15.80 -17.28 -29.69
CA THR A 293 15.16 -18.51 -30.18
C THR A 293 14.98 -18.53 -31.70
N GLU A 294 14.68 -17.39 -32.33
CA GLU A 294 14.59 -17.29 -33.79
C GLU A 294 15.96 -17.51 -34.45
N GLU A 295 17.03 -16.93 -33.92
CA GLU A 295 18.39 -17.17 -34.43
C GLU A 295 18.81 -18.63 -34.26
N SER A 296 18.50 -19.24 -33.12
CA SER A 296 18.81 -20.66 -32.87
C SER A 296 18.01 -21.59 -33.79
N SER A 297 16.73 -21.28 -34.02
CA SER A 297 15.87 -22.02 -34.96
C SER A 297 16.38 -21.90 -36.40
N LYS A 298 16.78 -20.69 -36.82
CA LYS A 298 17.36 -20.44 -38.15
C LYS A 298 18.64 -21.24 -38.37
N TYR A 299 19.52 -21.29 -37.36
CA TYR A 299 20.74 -22.11 -37.39
C TYR A 299 20.43 -23.61 -37.54
N VAL A 300 19.48 -24.14 -36.77
CA VAL A 300 19.05 -25.54 -36.88
C VAL A 300 18.45 -25.84 -38.26
N HIS A 301 17.69 -24.91 -38.82
CA HIS A 301 17.10 -25.06 -40.15
C HIS A 301 18.17 -25.03 -41.26
N GLN A 302 19.20 -24.20 -41.11
CA GLN A 302 20.35 -24.15 -42.02
C GLN A 302 21.17 -25.44 -41.98
N ILE A 303 21.38 -26.03 -40.79
CA ILE A 303 22.03 -27.35 -40.65
C ILE A 303 21.20 -28.44 -41.35
N LYS A 304 19.89 -28.47 -41.14
CA LYS A 304 19.01 -29.50 -41.72
C LYS A 304 18.92 -29.43 -43.25
N ASN A 305 19.08 -28.25 -43.84
CA ASN A 305 18.97 -28.03 -45.28
C ASN A 305 20.31 -28.05 -46.01
N ALA A 306 21.44 -28.17 -45.31
CA ALA A 306 22.76 -28.21 -45.91
C ALA A 306 22.92 -29.48 -46.76
N LYS A 307 23.26 -29.33 -48.04
CA LYS A 307 23.35 -30.47 -48.98
C LYS A 307 24.73 -31.10 -49.02
N ASN A 308 25.76 -30.32 -48.69
CA ASN A 308 27.16 -30.72 -48.78
C ASN A 308 27.94 -30.44 -47.49
N ILE A 309 28.95 -31.26 -47.18
CA ILE A 309 29.83 -31.11 -46.01
C ILE A 309 30.51 -29.74 -45.96
N ASN A 310 30.89 -29.17 -47.10
CA ASN A 310 31.49 -27.84 -47.18
C ASN A 310 30.51 -26.73 -46.75
N GLU A 311 29.23 -26.87 -47.08
CA GLU A 311 28.17 -25.91 -46.71
C GLU A 311 27.90 -25.96 -45.19
N LEU A 312 27.87 -27.17 -44.63
CA LEU A 312 27.76 -27.39 -43.18
C LEU A 312 28.95 -26.80 -42.41
N THR A 313 30.17 -26.95 -42.95
CA THR A 313 31.40 -26.42 -42.36
C THR A 313 31.40 -24.89 -42.35
N ASN A 314 30.87 -24.27 -43.40
CA ASN A 314 30.74 -22.81 -43.48
C ASN A 314 29.68 -22.27 -42.51
N ILE A 315 28.53 -22.96 -42.36
CA ILE A 315 27.51 -22.62 -41.37
C ILE A 315 28.06 -22.73 -39.94
N TYR A 316 28.87 -23.76 -39.66
CA TYR A 316 29.52 -23.92 -38.35
C TYR A 316 30.52 -22.80 -38.06
N LYS A 317 31.40 -22.46 -39.03
CA LYS A 317 32.38 -21.37 -38.88
C LYS A 317 31.71 -20.01 -38.68
N ALA A 318 30.66 -19.72 -39.45
CA ALA A 318 29.92 -18.47 -39.31
C ALA A 318 29.29 -18.33 -37.92
N ARG A 319 28.73 -19.43 -37.37
CA ARG A 319 28.15 -19.43 -36.03
C ARG A 319 29.19 -19.32 -34.92
N ASP A 320 30.34 -20.00 -35.06
CA ASP A 320 31.45 -19.88 -34.10
C ASP A 320 32.01 -18.46 -34.08
N GLU A 321 32.15 -17.82 -35.23
CA GLU A 321 32.62 -16.44 -35.33
C GLU A 321 31.64 -15.44 -34.69
N GLU A 322 30.34 -15.65 -34.90
CA GLU A 322 29.26 -14.86 -34.28
C GLU A 322 29.24 -15.00 -32.75
N LEU A 323 29.38 -16.24 -32.25
CA LEU A 323 29.48 -16.53 -30.81
C LEU A 323 30.74 -15.91 -30.20
N ARG A 324 31.89 -15.94 -30.89
CA ARG A 324 33.13 -15.28 -30.45
C ARG A 324 32.98 -13.76 -30.41
N LYS A 325 32.35 -13.15 -31.42
CA LYS A 325 32.07 -11.70 -31.44
C LYS A 325 31.16 -11.30 -30.27
N MET A 326 30.12 -12.09 -29.99
CA MET A 326 29.26 -11.88 -28.82
C MET A 326 30.03 -12.01 -27.51
N ALA A 327 30.80 -13.08 -27.33
CA ALA A 327 31.60 -13.30 -26.12
C ALA A 327 32.64 -12.20 -25.88
N PHE A 328 33.27 -11.69 -26.94
CA PHE A 328 34.20 -10.57 -26.86
C PHE A 328 33.50 -9.28 -26.42
N LYS A 329 32.33 -8.98 -27.00
CA LYS A 329 31.52 -7.81 -26.64
C LYS A 329 31.02 -7.88 -25.20
N THR A 330 30.58 -9.06 -24.75
CA THR A 330 30.20 -9.30 -23.35
C THR A 330 31.39 -9.07 -22.43
N ASN A 331 32.56 -9.64 -22.73
CA ASN A 331 33.78 -9.44 -21.94
C ASN A 331 34.24 -7.97 -21.88
N GLN A 332 34.08 -7.22 -22.97
CA GLN A 332 34.33 -5.77 -22.97
C GLN A 332 33.35 -5.02 -22.05
N MET A 333 32.05 -5.32 -22.11
CA MET A 333 31.06 -4.74 -21.19
C MET A 333 31.36 -5.10 -19.73
N THR A 334 31.72 -6.35 -19.43
CA THR A 334 32.05 -6.76 -18.06
C THR A 334 33.29 -6.05 -17.52
N ARG A 335 34.28 -5.78 -18.38
CA ARG A 335 35.46 -4.98 -18.03
C ARG A 335 35.08 -3.52 -17.78
N GLN A 336 34.29 -2.90 -18.66
CA GLN A 336 33.79 -1.54 -18.47
C GLN A 336 33.01 -1.38 -17.16
N ILE A 337 32.08 -2.30 -16.87
CA ILE A 337 31.31 -2.30 -15.61
C ILE A 337 32.25 -2.47 -14.40
N ARG A 338 33.26 -3.35 -14.50
CA ARG A 338 34.25 -3.55 -13.42
C ARG A 338 35.09 -2.30 -13.17
N ASP A 339 35.48 -1.61 -14.24
CA ASP A 339 36.30 -0.40 -14.14
C ASP A 339 35.46 0.78 -13.61
N GLU A 340 34.20 0.91 -14.04
CA GLU A 340 33.24 1.86 -13.45
C GLU A 340 32.98 1.58 -11.96
N MET A 341 32.80 0.31 -11.57
CA MET A 341 32.65 -0.10 -10.18
C MET A 341 33.89 0.25 -9.34
N ARG A 342 35.10 0.03 -9.87
CA ARG A 342 36.37 0.40 -9.21
C ARG A 342 36.51 1.92 -9.05
N LEU A 343 36.11 2.71 -10.05
CA LEU A 343 36.10 4.16 -9.97
C LEU A 343 35.11 4.66 -8.91
N LEU A 344 33.93 4.05 -8.82
CA LEU A 344 32.94 4.35 -7.78
C LEU A 344 33.43 3.99 -6.37
N GLU A 345 34.12 2.85 -6.21
CA GLU A 345 34.74 2.46 -4.94
C GLU A 345 35.90 3.38 -4.55
N ALA A 346 36.73 3.79 -5.51
CA ALA A 346 37.82 4.75 -5.28
C ALA A 346 37.27 6.11 -4.83
N ASN A 347 36.23 6.62 -5.51
CA ASN A 347 35.57 7.88 -5.15
C ASN A 347 34.89 7.85 -3.78
N LYS A 348 34.38 6.68 -3.35
CA LYS A 348 33.85 6.50 -1.98
C LYS A 348 34.96 6.52 -0.92
N LYS A 349 36.16 6.00 -1.23
CA LYS A 349 37.29 6.01 -0.30
C LYS A 349 37.94 7.38 -0.15
N THR A 350 37.97 8.20 -1.20
CA THR A 350 38.45 9.60 -1.12
C THR A 350 37.50 10.46 -0.30
N LYS A 351 36.17 10.31 -0.47
CA LYS A 351 35.17 11.03 0.35
C LYS A 351 35.12 10.67 1.83
N HIS A 352 35.80 9.61 2.26
CA HIS A 352 35.92 9.23 3.69
C HIS A 352 37.27 9.66 4.30
N LYS A 353 38.17 10.24 3.50
CA LYS A 353 39.46 10.77 3.97
C LYS A 353 39.50 12.30 4.04
N GLU A 354 38.51 12.97 3.46
CA GLU A 354 38.14 14.36 3.78
C GLU A 354 37.09 14.34 4.88
#